data_AF-A0A7V9QE79-F1
#
_entry.id   AF-A0A7V9QE79-F1
#
_cell.length_a   1.000
_cell.length_b   1.000
_cell.length_c   1.000
_cell.angle_alpha   90.00
_cell.angle_beta   90.00
_cell.angle_gamma   90.00
#
_symmetry.space_group_name_H-M   'P 1'
#
loop_
_entity.id
_entity.type
_entity.pdbx_description
1 polymer ?
#
loop_
_entity_poly.entity_id
_entity_poly.type
_entity_poly.pdbx_seq_one_letter_code
_entity_poly.pdbx_strand_id
1 'polypeptide(L)' 'MIDFHSHLMPGVDDGATDITESRAALTTMRQQGVRALVTTPHLSGTLL' A
#
# COMPACT_ATOMS: atom_id res chain seq x y z
N MET A 1 -9.15 12.43 -3.97
CA MET A 1 -8.07 12.54 -2.98
C MET A 1 -6.80 11.92 -3.57
N ILE A 2 -5.63 12.47 -3.25
CA ILE A 2 -4.33 11.88 -3.58
C ILE A 2 -3.72 11.40 -2.26
N ASP A 3 -3.29 10.15 -2.22
CA ASP A 3 -2.54 9.60 -1.09
C ASP A 3 -1.03 9.70 -1.35
N PHE A 4 -0.26 10.14 -0.36
CA PHE A 4 1.20 10.32 -0.51
C PHE A 4 2.00 9.40 0.41
N HIS A 5 1.34 8.57 1.22
CA HIS A 5 2.03 7.68 2.13
C HIS A 5 1.20 6.43 2.42
N SER A 6 1.67 5.31 1.89
CA SER A 6 1.09 3.99 2.10
C SER A 6 2.09 2.90 1.76
N HIS A 7 1.91 1.72 2.34
CA HIS A 7 2.80 0.55 2.22
C HIS A 7 2.07 -0.56 1.45
N LEU A 8 1.98 -0.41 0.12
CA LEU A 8 1.15 -1.25 -0.75
C LEU A 8 1.98 -2.12 -1.70
N MET A 9 3.31 -2.09 -1.60
CA MET A 9 4.16 -2.93 -2.42
C MET A 9 4.25 -4.33 -1.81
N PRO A 10 3.76 -5.38 -2.49
CA PRO A 10 3.60 -6.70 -1.88
C PRO A 10 4.94 -7.34 -1.52
N GLY A 11 5.10 -7.73 -0.26
CA GLY A 11 6.25 -8.48 0.25
C GLY A 11 7.56 -7.68 0.33
N VAL A 12 7.48 -6.35 0.40
CA VAL A 12 8.66 -5.46 0.46
C VAL A 12 8.97 -5.00 1.87
N ASP A 13 7.95 -4.74 2.68
CA ASP A 13 8.07 -4.31 4.07
C ASP A 13 6.89 -4.83 4.91
N ASP A 14 6.61 -4.16 6.03
CA ASP A 14 5.55 -4.46 6.99
C ASP A 14 4.14 -4.06 6.52
N GLY A 15 4.00 -3.58 5.28
CA GLY A 15 2.72 -3.31 4.63
C GLY A 15 2.02 -4.56 4.12
N ALA A 16 1.63 -4.54 2.84
CA ALA A 16 0.96 -5.67 2.21
C ALA A 16 1.89 -6.89 2.07
N THR A 17 1.46 -8.04 2.58
CA THR A 17 2.22 -9.29 2.51
C THR A 17 2.26 -9.84 1.08
N ASP A 18 1.14 -9.73 0.36
CA ASP A 18 1.00 -10.25 -0.99
C ASP A 18 0.13 -9.37 -1.90
N ILE A 19 0.01 -9.78 -3.16
CA ILE A 19 -0.77 -9.06 -4.18
C ILE A 19 -2.27 -9.03 -3.86
N THR A 20 -2.78 -10.02 -3.13
CA THR A 20 -4.19 -10.11 -2.74
C THR A 20 -4.52 -9.02 -1.73
N GLU A 21 -3.70 -8.87 -0.69
CA GLU A 21 -3.82 -7.80 0.31
C GLU A 21 -3.66 -6.42 -0.33
N SER A 22 -2.66 -6.25 -1.20
CA SER A 22 -2.45 -5.00 -1.95
C SER A 22 -3.70 -4.61 -2.75
N ARG A 23 -4.32 -5.57 -3.46
CA ARG A 23 -5.55 -5.33 -4.24
C ARG A 23 -6.75 -5.01 -3.36
N ALA A 24 -6.89 -5.66 -2.22
CA ALA A 24 -7.98 -5.37 -1.27
C ALA A 24 -7.86 -3.93 -0.74
N ALA A 25 -6.66 -3.51 -0.32
CA ALA A 25 -6.40 -2.16 0.13
C ALA A 25 -6.68 -1.11 -0.96
N LEU A 26 -6.16 -1.31 -2.17
CA LEU A 26 -6.42 -0.42 -3.32
C LEU A 26 -7.92 -0.29 -3.64
N THR A 27 -8.68 -1.39 -3.50
CA THR A 27 -10.13 -1.39 -3.71
C THR A 27 -10.83 -0.51 -2.66
N THR A 28 -10.50 -0.68 -1.39
CA THR A 28 -11.03 0.14 -0.29
C THR A 28 -10.66 1.61 -0.46
N MET A 29 -9.39 1.93 -0.76
CA MET A 29 -8.94 3.30 -0.98
C MET A 29 -9.70 3.97 -2.13
N ARG A 30 -9.95 3.23 -3.22
CA ARG A 30 -10.76 3.73 -4.34
C ARG A 30 -12.20 4.00 -3.91
N GLN A 31 -12.81 3.13 -3.11
CA GLN A 31 -14.17 3.34 -2.58
C GLN A 31 -14.23 4.58 -1.67
N GLN A 32 -13.15 4.86 -0.93
CA GLN A 32 -13.00 6.05 -0.08
C GLN A 32 -12.65 7.34 -0.85
N GLY A 33 -12.53 7.29 -2.18
CA GLY A 33 -12.31 8.49 -3.00
C GLY A 33 -10.84 8.83 -3.28
N VAL A 34 -9.89 7.94 -2.94
CA VAL A 34 -8.51 8.02 -3.45
C VAL A 34 -8.53 7.75 -4.95
N ARG A 35 -7.79 8.56 -5.71
CA ARG A 35 -7.75 8.52 -7.19
C ARG A 35 -6.35 8.50 -7.78
N ALA A 36 -5.36 8.91 -6.99
CA ALA A 36 -3.95 8.75 -7.28
C ALA A 36 -3.23 8.48 -5.97
N LEU A 37 -2.11 7.75 -6.01
CA LEU A 37 -1.26 7.57 -4.86
C LEU A 37 0.21 7.43 -5.22
N VAL A 38 1.07 7.70 -4.25
CA VAL A 38 2.49 7.30 -4.25
C VAL A 38 2.69 6.39 -3.04
N THR A 39 2.97 5.10 -3.28
CA THR A 39 3.31 4.17 -2.20
C THR A 39 4.78 4.37 -1.81
N THR A 40 5.06 4.38 -0.51
CA THR A 40 6.36 4.74 0.07
C THR A 40 6.81 3.66 1.05
N PRO A 41 7.17 2.45 0.57
CA PRO A 41 7.63 1.39 1.45
C PRO A 41 8.93 1.78 2.16
N HIS A 42 9.20 1.17 3.30
CA HIS A 42 10.43 1.35 4.05
C HIS A 42 11.64 0.84 3.26
N LEU A 43 12.70 1.66 3.15
CA LEU A 43 13.95 1.28 2.48
C LEU A 43 14.69 0.15 3.20
N SER A 44 14.59 0.11 4.54
CA SER A 44 15.05 -1.00 5.37
C SER A 44 13.85 -1.73 5.97
N GLY A 45 12.94 -2.18 5.10
CA GLY A 45 11.78 -2.98 5.47
C GLY A 45 12.21 -4.23 6.20
N THR A 46 11.95 -4.29 7.51
CA THR A 46 12.16 -5.48 8.32
C THR A 46 10.79 -6.09 8.57
N LEU A 47 10.64 -7.38 8.29
CA LEU A 47 9.40 -8.15 8.55
C LEU A 47 9.28 -8.57 10.04
N LEU A 48 10.13 -8.02 10.91
CA LEU A 48 10.30 -8.35 12.33
C LEU A 48 10.29 -7.09 13.18
#